data_AF-A0A928DJA1-F1
#
_entry.id   AF-A0A928DJA1-F1
#
_cell.length_a   1.000
_cell.length_b   1.000
_cell.length_c   1.000
_cell.angle_alpha   90.00
_cell.angle_beta   90.00
_cell.angle_gamma   90.00
#
_symmetry.space_group_name_H-M   'P 1'
#
loop_
_entity.id
_entity.type
_entity.pdbx_description
1 polymer ?
#
loop_
_entity_poly.entity_id
_entity_poly.type
_entity_poly.pdbx_seq_one_letter_code
_entity_poly.pdbx_strand_id
1 'polypeptide(L)'
;MKEFPSSSVVDKVFSESKFFKKLALSKRTLPFGTIEKIVWRNKISATTVNVKEGESVKEIQVFEVILKRDAISEAILKTIDNNIPYHILYLIRFEDKYQAWLGYKEVNSVGVSLTIKNYNKTSWLNFDELPLEINGLTLDDVYDNFLSQINSNIEQNNDAPIALRSRIDNAEAIRKLEAEIEKLTAKLFKEKQFNKQVKLNEKLKILKTNLETIKNG
;
A
#
# COMPACT_ATOMS: atom_id res chain seq x y z
N MET A 1 -8.31 0.30 -16.20
CA MET A 1 -8.10 -1.10 -15.82
C MET A 1 -8.76 -1.98 -16.83
N LYS A 2 -7.96 -2.81 -17.49
CA LYS A 2 -8.49 -3.93 -18.26
C LYS A 2 -9.06 -4.96 -17.28
N GLU A 3 -10.19 -5.56 -17.62
CA GLU A 3 -10.77 -6.63 -16.82
C GLU A 3 -9.77 -7.77 -16.63
N PHE A 4 -9.71 -8.31 -15.40
CA PHE A 4 -8.88 -9.47 -15.11
C PHE A 4 -9.49 -10.75 -15.72
N PRO A 5 -8.70 -11.83 -15.87
CA PRO A 5 -9.20 -13.09 -16.42
C PRO A 5 -10.47 -13.56 -15.68
N SER A 6 -11.46 -14.04 -16.43
CA SER A 6 -12.74 -14.51 -15.88
C SER A 6 -12.57 -15.63 -14.84
N SER A 7 -11.53 -16.45 -14.98
CA SER A 7 -11.11 -17.48 -14.03
C SER A 7 -10.73 -16.95 -12.65
N SER A 8 -10.42 -15.67 -12.51
CA SER A 8 -10.09 -15.03 -11.24
C SER A 8 -11.31 -14.42 -10.53
N VAL A 9 -12.48 -14.35 -11.17
CA VAL A 9 -13.66 -13.64 -10.66
C VAL A 9 -14.31 -14.39 -9.48
N VAL A 10 -14.73 -13.62 -8.48
CA VAL A 10 -15.41 -14.11 -7.27
C VAL A 10 -16.76 -13.42 -7.05
N ASP A 11 -16.86 -12.11 -7.26
CA ASP A 11 -18.06 -11.27 -7.15
C ASP A 11 -18.91 -11.47 -5.88
N LYS A 12 -18.26 -11.56 -4.72
CA LYS A 12 -18.97 -11.65 -3.43
C LYS A 12 -19.11 -10.27 -2.78
N VAL A 13 -20.36 -9.88 -2.51
CA VAL A 13 -20.68 -8.58 -1.89
C VAL A 13 -20.88 -8.70 -0.38
N PHE A 14 -20.29 -7.77 0.35
CA PHE A 14 -20.40 -7.64 1.80
C PHE A 14 -20.79 -6.20 2.19
N SER A 15 -21.68 -6.06 3.17
CA SER A 15 -21.81 -4.79 3.88
C SER A 15 -20.63 -4.59 4.83
N GLU A 16 -20.31 -3.34 5.17
CA GLU A 16 -19.24 -3.00 6.11
C GLU A 16 -19.32 -3.83 7.40
N SER A 17 -20.48 -3.82 8.07
CA SER A 17 -20.66 -4.58 9.31
C SER A 17 -20.53 -6.09 9.13
N LYS A 18 -20.97 -6.65 8.00
CA LYS A 18 -20.89 -8.10 7.74
C LYS A 18 -19.46 -8.53 7.44
N PHE A 19 -18.71 -7.71 6.71
CA PHE A 19 -17.31 -7.94 6.38
C PHE A 19 -16.45 -7.96 7.65
N PHE A 20 -16.50 -6.89 8.46
CA PHE A 20 -15.71 -6.81 9.69
C PHE A 20 -16.10 -7.87 10.72
N LYS A 21 -17.38 -8.25 10.81
CA LYS A 21 -17.82 -9.37 11.67
C LYS A 21 -17.18 -10.70 11.23
N LYS A 22 -17.04 -10.94 9.92
CA LYS A 22 -16.39 -12.16 9.40
C LYS A 22 -14.90 -12.21 9.71
N LEU A 23 -14.25 -11.06 9.80
CA LEU A 23 -12.86 -10.94 10.23
C LEU A 23 -12.70 -11.02 11.76
N ALA A 24 -13.76 -11.35 12.51
CA ALA A 24 -13.78 -11.36 13.97
C ALA A 24 -13.40 -10.00 14.61
N LEU A 25 -13.57 -8.89 13.88
CA LEU A 25 -13.25 -7.55 14.35
C LEU A 25 -14.45 -6.92 15.07
N SER A 26 -14.20 -6.35 16.25
CA SER A 26 -15.24 -5.69 17.05
C SER A 26 -15.55 -4.28 16.52
N LYS A 27 -16.77 -3.79 16.74
CA LYS A 27 -17.19 -2.43 16.32
C LYS A 27 -16.42 -1.28 16.99
N ARG A 28 -15.65 -1.56 18.05
CA ARG A 28 -15.08 -0.54 18.93
C ARG A 28 -13.69 -0.04 18.48
N THR A 29 -13.08 -0.68 17.48
CA THR A 29 -11.67 -0.47 17.10
C THR A 29 -11.46 0.28 15.78
N LEU A 30 -12.52 0.59 15.02
CA LEU A 30 -12.41 1.20 13.69
C LEU A 30 -13.44 2.31 13.49
N PRO A 31 -13.15 3.34 12.67
CA PRO A 31 -14.14 4.33 12.26
C PRO A 31 -15.13 3.70 11.27
N PHE A 32 -16.26 3.20 11.79
CA PHE A 32 -17.37 2.66 11.00
C PHE A 32 -18.20 3.77 10.36
N GLY A 33 -18.79 3.47 9.19
CA GLY A 33 -19.74 4.34 8.50
C GLY A 33 -19.17 5.04 7.26
N THR A 34 -17.91 4.77 6.92
CA THR A 34 -17.24 5.32 5.74
C THR A 34 -17.48 4.45 4.50
N ILE A 35 -17.65 3.14 4.70
CA ILE A 35 -17.78 2.17 3.61
C ILE A 35 -19.28 1.86 3.38
N GLU A 36 -19.70 1.91 2.13
CA GLU A 36 -21.03 1.47 1.70
C GLU A 36 -21.07 -0.05 1.56
N LYS A 37 -20.17 -0.58 0.73
CA LYS A 37 -20.07 -2.00 0.42
C LYS A 37 -18.64 -2.37 0.06
N ILE A 38 -18.31 -3.62 0.31
CA ILE A 38 -17.04 -4.24 -0.07
C ILE A 38 -17.38 -5.39 -1.01
N VAL A 39 -16.80 -5.39 -2.20
CA VAL A 39 -16.94 -6.46 -3.18
C VAL A 39 -15.61 -7.19 -3.27
N TRP A 40 -15.62 -8.48 -2.96
CA TRP A 40 -14.52 -9.36 -3.32
C TRP A 40 -14.63 -9.67 -4.80
N ARG A 41 -13.90 -8.90 -5.62
CA ARG A 41 -14.00 -8.98 -7.07
C ARG A 41 -13.24 -10.17 -7.62
N ASN A 42 -11.95 -10.28 -7.28
CA ASN A 42 -11.09 -11.30 -7.83
C ASN A 42 -10.21 -11.96 -6.77
N LYS A 43 -9.83 -13.19 -7.09
CA LYS A 43 -8.83 -14.00 -6.41
C LYS A 43 -7.78 -14.36 -7.46
N ILE A 44 -6.58 -13.80 -7.33
CA ILE A 44 -5.46 -14.04 -8.25
C ILE A 44 -4.52 -15.06 -7.60
N SER A 45 -4.55 -16.28 -8.12
CA SER A 45 -3.61 -17.37 -7.86
C SER A 45 -2.94 -17.85 -9.15
N ALA A 46 -1.87 -18.64 -9.02
CA ALA A 46 -1.11 -19.25 -10.12
C ALA A 46 -2.04 -19.89 -11.18
N THR A 47 -3.04 -20.63 -10.72
CA THR A 47 -4.04 -21.29 -11.56
C THR A 47 -5.01 -20.33 -12.25
N THR A 48 -5.45 -19.27 -11.56
CA THR A 48 -6.48 -18.35 -12.12
C THR A 48 -5.94 -17.45 -13.21
N VAL A 49 -4.63 -17.19 -13.25
CA VAL A 49 -4.01 -16.29 -14.25
C VAL A 49 -2.91 -16.98 -15.05
N ASN A 50 -2.78 -18.30 -14.93
CA ASN A 50 -1.85 -19.14 -15.67
C ASN A 50 -0.37 -18.70 -15.54
N VAL A 51 0.08 -18.49 -14.30
CA VAL A 51 1.47 -18.20 -13.94
C VAL A 51 1.99 -19.25 -12.96
N LYS A 52 3.30 -19.29 -12.74
CA LYS A 52 3.90 -20.16 -11.71
C LYS A 52 3.58 -19.65 -10.30
N GLU A 53 3.60 -20.55 -9.33
CA GLU A 53 3.52 -20.16 -7.92
C GLU A 53 4.69 -19.23 -7.56
N GLY A 54 4.40 -18.24 -6.70
CA GLY A 54 5.43 -17.41 -6.11
C GLY A 54 6.08 -18.09 -4.90
N GLU A 55 7.32 -17.72 -4.64
CA GLU A 55 8.05 -18.06 -3.42
C GLU A 55 7.42 -17.32 -2.23
N SER A 56 7.19 -16.01 -2.36
CA SER A 56 6.65 -15.17 -1.28
C SER A 56 5.15 -14.90 -1.44
N VAL A 57 4.69 -14.71 -2.68
CA VAL A 57 3.28 -14.41 -2.99
C VAL A 57 2.54 -15.69 -3.36
N LYS A 58 1.64 -16.14 -2.48
CA LYS A 58 0.78 -17.31 -2.72
C LYS A 58 -0.54 -16.97 -3.41
N GLU A 59 -1.08 -15.79 -3.11
CA GLU A 59 -2.36 -15.32 -3.64
C GLU A 59 -2.50 -13.81 -3.43
N ILE A 60 -3.19 -13.14 -4.35
CA ILE A 60 -3.56 -11.72 -4.27
C ILE A 60 -5.09 -11.61 -4.32
N GLN A 61 -5.69 -11.05 -3.28
CA GLN A 61 -7.11 -10.74 -3.22
C GLN A 61 -7.37 -9.35 -3.78
N VAL A 62 -8.44 -9.20 -4.56
CA VAL A 62 -8.86 -7.90 -5.10
C VAL A 62 -10.18 -7.52 -4.45
N PHE A 63 -10.15 -6.50 -3.60
CA PHE A 63 -11.36 -5.95 -2.96
C PHE A 63 -11.69 -4.58 -3.54
N GLU A 64 -12.87 -4.44 -4.13
CA GLU A 64 -13.46 -3.14 -4.43
C GLU A 64 -14.16 -2.61 -3.17
N VAL A 65 -13.70 -1.47 -2.66
CA VAL A 65 -14.24 -0.82 -1.47
C VAL A 65 -14.95 0.45 -1.90
N ILE A 66 -16.27 0.42 -1.82
CA ILE A 66 -17.13 1.51 -2.28
C ILE A 66 -17.44 2.40 -1.08
N LEU A 67 -17.02 3.66 -1.16
CA LEU A 67 -17.09 4.61 -0.06
C LEU A 67 -18.37 5.45 -0.12
N LYS A 68 -18.88 5.82 1.05
CA LYS A 68 -19.95 6.82 1.22
C LYS A 68 -19.42 8.25 1.22
N ARG A 69 -18.11 8.42 1.42
CA ARG A 69 -17.41 9.70 1.54
C ARG A 69 -16.09 9.60 0.78
N ASP A 70 -15.50 10.74 0.44
CA ASP A 70 -14.31 10.88 -0.38
C ASP A 70 -12.99 10.42 0.26
N ALA A 71 -13.02 9.87 1.48
CA ALA A 71 -11.83 9.46 2.20
C ALA A 71 -12.00 8.14 2.96
N ILE A 72 -11.00 7.27 2.86
CA ILE A 72 -10.84 6.06 3.68
C ILE A 72 -9.57 6.18 4.54
N SER A 73 -9.64 5.70 5.79
CA SER A 73 -8.48 5.68 6.68
C SER A 73 -7.60 4.47 6.40
N GLU A 74 -6.28 4.68 6.31
CA GLU A 74 -5.30 3.59 6.19
C GLU A 74 -5.40 2.58 7.35
N ALA A 75 -5.85 3.01 8.53
CA ALA A 75 -6.04 2.13 9.68
C ALA A 75 -7.07 1.03 9.40
N ILE A 76 -8.09 1.32 8.58
CA ILE A 76 -9.07 0.32 8.15
C ILE A 76 -8.38 -0.72 7.27
N LEU A 77 -7.63 -0.28 6.25
CA LEU A 77 -6.92 -1.17 5.33
C LEU A 77 -5.91 -2.06 6.09
N LYS A 78 -5.09 -1.46 6.97
CA LYS A 78 -4.15 -2.20 7.85
C LYS A 78 -4.86 -3.27 8.66
N THR A 79 -6.06 -2.98 9.14
CA THR A 79 -6.80 -3.94 9.96
C THR A 79 -7.32 -5.10 9.11
N ILE A 80 -7.75 -4.85 7.87
CA ILE A 80 -8.16 -5.91 6.94
C ILE A 80 -6.95 -6.80 6.62
N ASP A 81 -5.82 -6.21 6.22
CA ASP A 81 -4.61 -6.96 5.88
C ASP A 81 -4.06 -7.79 7.05
N ASN A 82 -4.11 -7.28 8.28
CA ASN A 82 -3.68 -8.05 9.45
C ASN A 82 -4.55 -9.30 9.71
N ASN A 83 -5.78 -9.34 9.19
CA ASN A 83 -6.72 -10.44 9.40
C ASN A 83 -6.86 -11.37 8.19
N ILE A 84 -6.21 -11.05 7.06
CA ILE A 84 -6.24 -11.86 5.85
C ILE A 84 -4.78 -12.24 5.50
N PRO A 85 -4.42 -13.54 5.54
CA PRO A 85 -3.03 -13.99 5.36
C PRO A 85 -2.58 -14.02 3.89
N TYR A 86 -3.06 -13.08 3.06
CA TYR A 86 -2.76 -12.97 1.63
C TYR A 86 -2.43 -11.53 1.25
N HIS A 87 -1.89 -11.30 0.06
CA HIS A 87 -1.70 -9.95 -0.46
C HIS A 87 -3.04 -9.37 -0.88
N ILE A 88 -3.25 -8.08 -0.69
CA ILE A 88 -4.52 -7.43 -1.04
C ILE A 88 -4.27 -6.21 -1.91
N LEU A 89 -4.90 -6.21 -3.08
CA LEU A 89 -5.10 -5.04 -3.92
C LEU A 89 -6.48 -4.45 -3.62
N TYR A 90 -6.52 -3.21 -3.18
CA TYR A 90 -7.78 -2.49 -2.97
C TYR A 90 -8.08 -1.58 -4.14
N LEU A 91 -9.31 -1.67 -4.65
CA LEU A 91 -9.88 -0.70 -5.58
C LEU A 91 -10.84 0.17 -4.79
N ILE A 92 -10.37 1.34 -4.35
CA ILE A 92 -11.19 2.29 -3.62
C ILE A 92 -12.03 3.06 -4.63
N ARG A 93 -13.35 2.99 -4.50
CA ARG A 93 -14.30 3.69 -5.37
C ARG A 93 -15.05 4.75 -4.56
N PHE A 94 -15.09 5.96 -5.10
CA PHE A 94 -15.98 7.02 -4.63
C PHE A 94 -16.64 7.65 -5.86
N GLU A 95 -17.98 7.61 -5.90
CA GLU A 95 -18.76 7.95 -7.09
C GLU A 95 -18.31 7.13 -8.31
N ASP A 96 -17.82 7.78 -9.36
CA ASP A 96 -17.33 7.14 -10.60
C ASP A 96 -15.80 7.13 -10.70
N LYS A 97 -15.11 7.57 -9.65
CA LYS A 97 -13.64 7.58 -9.58
C LYS A 97 -13.11 6.44 -8.75
N TYR A 98 -11.93 5.98 -9.15
CA TYR A 98 -11.22 4.87 -8.55
C TYR A 98 -9.81 5.26 -8.13
N GLN A 99 -9.33 4.61 -7.08
CA GLN A 99 -7.96 4.70 -6.61
C GLN A 99 -7.48 3.29 -6.26
N ALA A 100 -6.38 2.83 -6.86
CA ALA A 100 -5.78 1.55 -6.52
C ALA A 100 -4.84 1.72 -5.33
N TRP A 101 -4.93 0.82 -4.35
CA TRP A 101 -4.04 0.78 -3.19
C TRP A 101 -3.45 -0.61 -3.03
N LEU A 102 -2.15 -0.67 -2.77
CA LEU A 102 -1.43 -1.92 -2.53
C LEU A 102 -0.47 -1.74 -1.37
N GLY A 103 -0.60 -2.61 -0.37
CA GLY A 103 0.28 -2.62 0.78
C GLY A 103 1.61 -3.27 0.45
N TYR A 104 2.72 -2.56 0.65
CA TYR A 104 4.06 -3.14 0.52
C TYR A 104 4.40 -3.96 1.78
N LYS A 105 4.63 -5.26 1.59
CA LYS A 105 5.07 -6.21 2.62
C LYS A 105 6.56 -6.48 2.43
N GLU A 106 7.38 -6.09 3.41
CA GLU A 106 8.80 -6.44 3.44
C GLU A 106 8.91 -7.94 3.74
N VAL A 107 9.71 -8.66 2.96
CA VAL A 107 10.02 -10.07 3.23
C VAL A 107 11.22 -10.08 4.16
N ASN A 108 11.02 -10.44 5.44
CA ASN A 108 12.13 -10.60 6.38
C ASN A 108 13.03 -11.77 5.92
N SER A 109 14.25 -11.86 6.45
CA SER A 109 15.27 -12.87 6.13
C SER A 109 14.83 -14.34 6.30
N VAL A 110 13.64 -14.57 6.87
CA VAL A 110 13.01 -15.89 7.09
C VAL A 110 11.82 -16.12 6.13
N GLY A 111 11.64 -15.27 5.11
CA GLY A 111 10.58 -15.42 4.10
C GLY A 111 9.17 -15.04 4.58
N VAL A 112 9.01 -14.56 5.82
CA VAL A 112 7.71 -14.22 6.40
C VAL A 112 7.80 -12.88 7.10
N SER A 113 7.29 -11.83 6.45
CA SER A 113 6.74 -10.70 7.19
C SER A 113 5.39 -10.33 6.57
N LEU A 114 4.35 -10.43 7.40
CA LEU A 114 2.98 -10.05 7.08
C LEU A 114 2.69 -8.59 7.46
N THR A 115 3.70 -7.84 7.92
CA THR A 115 3.52 -6.48 8.40
C THR A 115 3.60 -5.50 7.23
N ILE A 116 2.49 -4.87 6.90
CA ILE A 116 2.48 -3.80 5.90
C ILE A 116 3.14 -2.57 6.49
N LYS A 117 4.25 -2.14 5.88
CA LYS A 117 4.90 -0.87 6.25
C LYS A 117 4.02 0.30 5.82
N ASN A 118 3.73 0.36 4.50
CA ASN A 118 3.02 1.46 3.86
C ASN A 118 2.11 0.99 2.72
N TYR A 119 1.17 1.84 2.34
CA TYR A 119 0.38 1.66 1.12
C TYR A 119 0.88 2.58 0.02
N ASN A 120 1.08 1.98 -1.14
CA ASN A 120 1.22 2.72 -2.38
C ASN A 120 -0.16 2.92 -2.99
N LYS A 121 -0.40 4.10 -3.55
CA LYS A 121 -1.70 4.45 -4.14
C LYS A 121 -1.55 5.31 -5.38
N THR A 122 -2.45 5.11 -6.33
CA THR A 122 -2.57 5.97 -7.52
C THR A 122 -3.24 7.30 -7.16
N SER A 123 -3.29 8.23 -8.11
CA SER A 123 -4.29 9.30 -8.08
C SER A 123 -5.71 8.74 -8.28
N TRP A 124 -6.72 9.56 -8.04
CA TRP A 124 -8.11 9.26 -8.45
C TRP A 124 -8.21 9.30 -9.98
N LEU A 125 -8.60 8.18 -10.57
CA LEU A 125 -8.67 7.95 -12.02
C LEU A 125 -10.03 7.37 -12.39
N ASN A 126 -10.39 7.40 -13.67
CA ASN A 126 -11.52 6.61 -14.15
C ASN A 126 -11.18 5.12 -14.09
N PHE A 127 -12.20 4.26 -14.03
CA PHE A 127 -11.96 2.81 -13.97
C PHE A 127 -11.06 2.33 -15.11
N ASP A 128 -11.29 2.79 -16.34
CA ASP A 128 -10.55 2.39 -17.54
C ASP A 128 -9.11 2.91 -17.57
N GLU A 129 -8.81 3.98 -16.84
CA GLU A 129 -7.49 4.61 -16.77
C GLU A 129 -6.58 4.02 -15.69
N LEU A 130 -7.14 3.24 -14.76
CA LEU A 130 -6.33 2.56 -13.74
C LEU A 130 -5.24 1.70 -14.40
N PRO A 131 -3.96 1.93 -14.08
CA PRO A 131 -2.84 1.18 -14.64
C PRO A 131 -2.73 -0.16 -13.90
N LEU A 132 -3.66 -1.08 -14.17
CA LEU A 132 -3.67 -2.40 -13.53
C LEU A 132 -3.75 -3.45 -14.62
N GLU A 133 -2.61 -4.10 -14.87
CA GLU A 133 -2.49 -5.20 -15.80
C GLU A 133 -1.69 -6.32 -15.16
N ILE A 134 -2.11 -7.56 -15.36
CA ILE A 134 -1.42 -8.74 -14.84
C ILE A 134 -0.28 -9.07 -15.79
N ASN A 135 0.96 -8.82 -15.36
CA ASN A 135 2.15 -9.23 -16.09
C ASN A 135 3.14 -9.90 -15.14
N GLY A 136 3.72 -11.01 -15.57
CA GLY A 136 4.68 -11.78 -14.78
C GLY A 136 4.68 -13.26 -15.14
N LEU A 137 5.77 -13.97 -14.83
CA LEU A 137 5.86 -15.42 -15.02
C LEU A 137 5.54 -16.18 -13.73
N THR A 138 5.66 -15.51 -12.59
CA THR A 138 5.34 -15.98 -11.25
C THR A 138 4.36 -15.03 -10.54
N LEU A 139 3.73 -15.47 -9.45
CA LEU A 139 2.92 -14.57 -8.62
C LEU A 139 3.72 -13.45 -7.95
N ASP A 140 5.01 -13.66 -7.66
CA ASP A 140 5.88 -12.60 -7.16
C ASP A 140 6.04 -11.50 -8.22
N ASP A 141 6.29 -11.88 -9.48
CA ASP A 141 6.38 -10.93 -10.59
C ASP A 141 5.09 -10.14 -10.77
N VAL A 142 3.92 -10.80 -10.66
CA VAL A 142 2.62 -10.15 -10.78
C VAL A 142 2.41 -9.10 -9.68
N TYR A 143 2.76 -9.44 -8.44
CA TYR A 143 2.65 -8.50 -7.32
C TYR A 143 3.62 -7.33 -7.47
N ASP A 144 4.87 -7.58 -7.85
CA ASP A 144 5.87 -6.54 -8.08
C ASP A 144 5.48 -5.66 -9.29
N ASN A 145 4.84 -6.24 -10.31
CA ASN A 145 4.28 -5.50 -11.44
C ASN A 145 3.17 -4.55 -11.01
N PHE A 146 2.24 -4.98 -10.16
CA PHE A 146 1.23 -4.09 -9.59
C PHE A 146 1.85 -2.99 -8.73
N LEU A 147 2.85 -3.30 -7.91
CA LEU A 147 3.56 -2.30 -7.12
C LEU A 147 4.21 -1.24 -8.03
N SER A 148 4.84 -1.66 -9.14
CA SER A 148 5.43 -0.75 -10.11
C SER A 148 4.39 0.15 -10.78
N GLN A 149 3.28 -0.43 -11.24
CA GLN A 149 2.22 0.33 -11.90
C GLN A 149 1.55 1.36 -10.97
N ILE A 150 1.32 0.99 -9.71
CA ILE A 150 0.71 1.87 -8.69
C ILE A 150 1.71 2.94 -8.23
N ASN A 151 3.00 2.64 -8.24
CA ASN A 151 4.08 3.58 -7.93
C ASN A 151 4.58 4.31 -9.17
N SER A 152 3.73 5.11 -9.81
CA SER A 152 4.08 5.88 -11.02
C SER A 152 5.27 6.84 -10.85
N ASN A 153 5.72 7.10 -9.61
CA ASN A 153 6.88 7.94 -9.29
C ASN A 153 8.22 7.18 -9.23
N ILE A 154 8.21 5.85 -9.32
CA ILE A 154 9.43 5.05 -9.40
C ILE A 154 9.68 4.86 -10.90
N GLU A 155 10.67 5.55 -11.45
CA GLU A 155 11.04 5.44 -12.87
C GLU A 155 11.02 3.98 -13.30
N GLN A 156 10.29 3.66 -14.37
CA GLN A 156 10.18 2.33 -14.95
C GLN A 156 11.50 1.92 -15.60
N ASN A 157 12.56 1.78 -14.82
CA ASN A 157 13.70 0.98 -15.23
C ASN A 157 13.30 -0.47 -15.01
N ASN A 158 13.44 -1.29 -16.06
CA ASN A 158 13.20 -2.73 -16.09
C ASN A 158 14.20 -3.51 -15.19
N ASP A 159 14.56 -2.96 -14.04
CA ASP A 159 15.46 -3.60 -13.10
C ASP A 159 14.75 -4.74 -12.39
N ALA A 160 15.54 -5.74 -12.00
CA ALA A 160 15.06 -6.95 -11.34
C ALA A 160 14.13 -6.63 -10.14
N PRO A 161 13.17 -7.51 -9.79
CA PRO A 161 12.24 -7.31 -8.67
C PRO A 161 12.90 -6.87 -7.36
N ILE A 162 14.11 -7.37 -7.07
CA ILE A 162 14.93 -7.00 -5.91
C ILE A 162 15.29 -5.51 -5.92
N ALA A 163 15.62 -4.94 -7.09
CA ALA A 163 15.93 -3.53 -7.24
C ALA A 163 14.68 -2.65 -7.07
N LEU A 164 13.52 -3.08 -7.57
CA LEU A 164 12.25 -2.37 -7.36
C LEU A 164 11.90 -2.27 -5.87
N ARG A 165 11.99 -3.39 -5.15
CA ARG A 165 11.75 -3.45 -3.70
C ARG A 165 12.70 -2.53 -2.93
N SER A 166 14.00 -2.58 -3.21
CA SER A 166 14.99 -1.66 -2.63
C SER A 166 14.68 -0.18 -2.93
N ARG A 167 14.21 0.15 -4.14
CA ARG A 167 13.82 1.53 -4.49
C ARG A 167 12.58 1.98 -3.73
N ILE A 168 11.60 1.10 -3.54
CA ILE A 168 10.42 1.37 -2.69
C ILE A 168 10.87 1.63 -1.25
N ASP A 169 11.75 0.79 -0.71
CA ASP A 169 12.29 0.94 0.65
C ASP A 169 13.07 2.26 0.81
N ASN A 170 13.90 2.64 -0.16
CA ASN A 170 14.63 3.91 -0.16
C ASN A 170 13.69 5.12 -0.27
N ALA A 171 12.72 5.09 -1.19
CA ALA A 171 11.73 6.15 -1.33
C ALA A 171 10.90 6.33 -0.05
N GLU A 172 10.57 5.24 0.64
CA GLU A 172 9.91 5.28 1.94
C GLU A 172 10.81 5.90 3.03
N ALA A 173 12.08 5.47 3.11
CA ALA A 173 13.03 6.01 4.08
C ALA A 173 13.19 7.53 3.91
N ILE A 174 13.28 8.00 2.66
CA ILE A 174 13.30 9.42 2.30
C ILE A 174 12.04 10.13 2.81
N ARG A 175 10.84 9.63 2.49
CA ARG A 175 9.57 10.25 2.92
C ARG A 175 9.45 10.35 4.45
N LYS A 176 9.87 9.32 5.18
CA LYS A 176 9.85 9.32 6.65
C LYS A 176 10.80 10.36 7.23
N LEU A 177 12.01 10.45 6.69
CA LEU A 177 13.00 11.46 7.08
C LEU A 177 12.50 12.88 6.78
N GLU A 178 11.92 13.11 5.60
CA GLU A 178 11.35 14.42 5.24
C GLU A 178 10.22 14.84 6.20
N ALA A 179 9.31 13.93 6.52
CA ALA A 179 8.23 14.20 7.48
C ALA A 179 8.74 14.45 8.91
N GLU A 180 9.81 13.76 9.33
CA GLU A 180 10.43 14.00 10.63
C GLU A 180 11.16 15.35 10.67
N ILE A 181 11.87 15.69 9.60
CA ILE A 181 12.50 17.00 9.42
C ILE A 181 11.45 18.11 9.50
N GLU A 182 10.32 17.99 8.80
CA GLU A 182 9.23 18.97 8.83
C GLU A 182 8.63 19.13 10.25
N LYS A 183 8.41 18.02 10.96
CA LYS A 183 7.93 18.07 12.35
C LYS A 183 8.94 18.73 13.28
N LEU A 184 10.24 18.46 13.11
CA LEU A 184 11.29 19.03 13.95
C LEU A 184 11.55 20.50 13.63
N THR A 185 11.50 20.91 12.36
CA THR A 185 11.59 22.34 11.98
C THR A 185 10.40 23.11 12.55
N ALA A 186 9.17 22.59 12.43
CA ALA A 186 7.99 23.21 13.03
C ALA A 186 8.09 23.32 14.56
N LYS A 187 8.67 22.32 15.24
CA LYS A 187 8.94 22.38 16.68
C LYS A 187 10.02 23.42 17.03
N LEU A 188 11.09 23.50 16.24
CA LEU A 188 12.15 24.49 16.42
C LEU A 188 11.60 25.92 16.34
N PHE A 189 10.76 26.21 15.35
CA PHE A 189 10.12 27.52 15.19
C PHE A 189 9.21 27.91 16.37
N LYS A 190 8.62 26.93 17.07
CA LYS A 190 7.74 27.17 18.23
C LYS A 190 8.47 27.21 19.57
N GLU A 191 9.70 26.70 19.63
CA GLU A 191 10.48 26.60 20.87
C GLU A 191 11.13 27.95 21.21
N LYS A 192 10.99 28.40 22.46
CA LYS A 192 11.53 29.68 22.94
C LYS A 192 12.83 29.52 23.73
N GLN A 193 13.11 28.32 24.25
CA GLN A 193 14.30 28.06 25.05
C GLN A 193 15.51 27.73 24.17
N PHE A 194 16.55 28.58 24.20
CA PHE A 194 17.77 28.44 23.41
C PHE A 194 18.43 27.06 23.53
N ASN A 195 18.59 26.54 24.75
CA ASN A 195 19.21 25.22 24.98
C ASN A 195 18.44 24.06 24.32
N LYS A 196 17.11 24.19 24.17
CA LYS A 196 16.29 23.21 23.44
C LYS A 196 16.39 23.40 21.94
N GLN A 197 16.46 24.64 21.46
CA GLN A 197 16.70 24.94 20.05
C GLN A 197 18.03 24.34 19.56
N VAL A 198 19.11 24.45 20.34
CA VAL A 198 20.41 23.85 20.01
C VAL A 198 20.30 22.33 19.82
N LYS A 199 19.68 21.62 20.78
CA LYS A 199 19.46 20.16 20.67
C LYS A 199 18.59 19.76 19.48
N LEU A 200 17.57 20.57 19.16
CA LEU A 200 16.71 20.34 17.98
C LEU A 200 17.49 20.57 16.67
N ASN A 201 18.35 21.57 16.61
CA ASN A 201 19.21 21.85 15.46
C ASN A 201 20.26 20.76 15.21
N GLU A 202 20.88 20.21 16.26
CA GLU A 202 21.80 19.08 16.14
C GLU A 202 21.12 17.85 15.51
N LYS A 203 19.92 17.52 16.00
CA LYS A 203 19.11 16.43 15.44
C LYS A 203 18.72 16.69 13.98
N LEU A 204 18.30 17.91 13.66
CA LEU A 204 17.96 18.30 12.29
C LEU A 204 19.15 18.16 11.34
N LYS A 205 20.36 18.52 11.79
CA LYS A 205 21.59 18.39 10.98
C LYS A 205 21.87 16.92 10.66
N ILE A 206 21.80 16.04 11.66
CA ILE A 206 22.00 14.59 11.49
C ILE A 206 20.98 14.01 10.50
N LEU A 207 19.68 14.34 10.66
CA LEU A 207 18.63 13.83 9.78
C LEU A 207 18.78 14.32 8.33
N LYS A 208 19.18 15.58 8.13
CA LYS A 208 19.46 16.13 6.79
C LYS A 208 20.65 15.45 6.12
N THR A 209 21.72 15.17 6.85
CA THR A 209 22.88 14.44 6.30
C THR A 209 22.50 13.01 5.90
N ASN A 210 21.72 12.31 6.73
CA ASN A 210 21.22 10.97 6.40
C ASN A 210 20.33 11.00 5.15
N LEU A 211 19.48 12.02 5.00
CA LEU A 211 18.66 12.22 3.81
C LEU A 211 19.52 12.38 2.54
N GLU A 212 20.58 13.19 2.60
CA GLU A 212 21.51 13.37 1.48
C GLU A 212 22.27 12.08 1.13
N THR A 213 22.68 11.30 2.13
CA THR A 213 23.34 10.00 1.89
C THR A 213 22.42 9.02 1.16
N ILE A 214 21.13 8.97 1.53
CA ILE A 214 20.16 8.06 0.88
C ILE A 214 19.75 8.56 -0.51
N LYS A 215 19.76 9.88 -0.76
CA LYS A 215 19.45 10.44 -2.09
C LYS A 215 20.62 10.35 -3.08
N ASN A 216 21.86 10.33 -2.59
CA ASN A 216 23.08 10.34 -3.42
C ASN A 216 23.75 8.96 -3.58
N GLY A 217 23.23 7.91 -2.92
CA GLY A 217 23.70 6.53 -3.01
C GLY A 217 22.74 5.67 -3.82
#